data_AF-A0A5K1K6Y8-F1
#
_entry.id   AF-A0A5K1K6Y8-F1
#
_cell.length_a   1.000
_cell.length_b   1.000
_cell.length_c   1.000
_cell.angle_alpha   90.00
_cell.angle_beta   90.00
_cell.angle_gamma   90.00
#
_symmetry.space_group_name_H-M   'P 1'
#
loop_
_entity.id
_entity.type
_entity.pdbx_description
1 polymer ?
#
loop_
_entity_poly.entity_id
_entity_poly.type
_entity_poly.pdbx_seq_one_letter_code
_entity_poly.pdbx_strand_id
1 'polypeptide(L)'
;MYLDFDLHFSDGVSEAFLGSSAGSPYPQVLTFSIHHTAPGFFPASPLASLTDPSDPDFDPFTLCLPLERGASNKTFHRIWPLVERVKDGFQPHYVVVQCGADGLAGDPYATWNWSLAGEGSMGWCVNQICHWQSKTLLLGGGTTFASDRAIEMLNHVNRATLGGYNSPNVARAWTYLTSVALGRPLSPEADIPDHGAFPLYAPSFTLDVPPGNIQDQNTDAYLAHVEEVFAQVADTILQRMQKPVT
;
A
#
# COMPACT_ATOMS: atom_id res chain seq x y z
N MET A 1 7.41 9.76 6.82
CA MET A 1 7.27 8.89 5.65
C MET A 1 5.80 8.54 5.51
N TYR A 2 5.27 8.67 4.30
CA TYR A 2 3.95 8.18 3.91
C TYR A 2 4.17 6.94 3.06
N LEU A 3 3.64 5.80 3.50
CA LEU A 3 3.73 4.52 2.80
C LEU A 3 2.32 4.08 2.42
N ASP A 4 2.09 3.86 1.13
CA ASP A 4 0.78 3.55 0.58
C ASP A 4 0.72 2.13 0.03
N PHE A 5 -0.22 1.33 0.55
CA PHE A 5 -0.51 -0.04 0.10
C PHE A 5 -1.87 -0.15 -0.63
N ASP A 6 -2.55 0.97 -0.91
CA ASP A 6 -3.73 0.96 -1.76
C ASP A 6 -3.40 0.41 -3.15
N LEU A 7 -4.36 -0.26 -3.76
CA LEU A 7 -4.19 -0.72 -5.14
C LEU A 7 -3.96 0.45 -6.10
N HIS A 8 -4.52 1.63 -5.80
CA HIS A 8 -4.42 2.81 -6.62
C HIS A 8 -3.20 3.66 -6.25
N PHE A 9 -2.61 4.31 -7.25
CA PHE A 9 -1.52 5.25 -7.00
C PHE A 9 -1.99 6.41 -6.10
N SER A 10 -1.14 6.78 -5.14
CA SER A 10 -1.39 7.85 -4.18
C SER A 10 -1.16 9.26 -4.75
N ASP A 11 -1.80 9.57 -5.89
CA ASP A 11 -1.59 10.80 -6.66
C ASP A 11 -1.67 12.07 -5.81
N GLY A 12 -2.73 12.25 -5.03
CA GLY A 12 -2.94 13.47 -4.24
C GLY A 12 -1.85 13.70 -3.19
N VAL A 13 -1.36 12.63 -2.53
CA VAL A 13 -0.29 12.76 -1.53
C VAL A 13 1.06 12.97 -2.21
N SER A 14 1.31 12.24 -3.30
CA SER A 14 2.55 12.39 -4.09
C SER A 14 2.68 13.79 -4.66
N GLU A 15 1.63 14.33 -5.29
CA GLU A 15 1.63 15.69 -5.85
C GLU A 15 1.76 16.77 -4.78
N ALA A 16 1.13 16.58 -3.61
CA ALA A 16 1.20 17.56 -2.52
C ALA A 16 2.62 17.74 -1.97
N PHE A 17 3.47 16.72 -2.06
CA PHE A 17 4.83 16.74 -1.52
C PHE A 17 5.93 16.70 -2.59
N LEU A 18 5.57 16.59 -3.87
CA LEU A 18 6.51 16.61 -4.98
C LEU A 18 7.36 17.88 -4.95
N GLY A 19 8.69 17.72 -4.97
CA GLY A 19 9.63 18.84 -4.97
C GLY A 19 9.67 19.65 -3.66
N SER A 20 8.90 19.27 -2.63
CA SER A 20 8.91 19.94 -1.31
C SER A 20 10.30 19.91 -0.66
N SER A 21 11.15 18.98 -1.07
CA SER A 21 12.51 18.78 -0.58
C SER A 21 13.59 19.39 -1.48
N ALA A 22 13.24 19.99 -2.63
CA ALA A 22 14.20 20.53 -3.59
C ALA A 22 14.97 21.76 -3.05
N GLY A 23 14.28 22.60 -2.27
CA GLY A 23 14.86 23.81 -1.66
C GLY A 23 15.26 23.66 -0.19
N SER A 24 14.96 22.52 0.43
CA SER A 24 15.22 22.30 1.86
C SER A 24 16.53 21.52 2.06
N PRO A 25 17.40 21.94 3.00
CA PRO A 25 18.51 21.11 3.44
C PRO A 25 18.02 19.86 4.19
N TYR A 26 16.78 19.88 4.68
CA TYR A 26 16.16 18.78 5.41
C TYR A 26 14.85 18.38 4.72
N PRO A 27 14.89 17.33 3.88
CA PRO A 27 13.69 16.69 3.35
C PRO A 27 12.77 16.28 4.50
N GLN A 28 11.54 16.79 4.52
CA GLN A 28 10.63 16.56 5.65
C GLN A 28 9.67 15.39 5.40
N VAL A 29 9.33 15.16 4.13
CA VAL A 29 8.33 14.16 3.72
C VAL A 29 8.91 13.32 2.60
N LEU A 30 8.78 12.00 2.77
CA LEU A 30 8.98 11.01 1.72
C LEU A 30 7.63 10.31 1.51
N THR A 31 7.15 10.26 0.28
CA THR A 31 6.00 9.45 -0.14
C THR A 31 6.52 8.20 -0.86
N PHE A 32 5.93 7.05 -0.56
CA PHE A 32 6.23 5.79 -1.22
C PHE A 32 4.93 5.04 -1.48
N SER A 33 4.53 4.98 -2.75
CA SER A 33 3.34 4.25 -3.19
C SER A 33 3.72 2.94 -3.86
N ILE A 34 3.14 1.84 -3.39
CA ILE A 34 3.18 0.53 -4.04
C ILE A 34 1.75 0.25 -4.54
N HIS A 35 1.56 0.21 -5.85
CA HIS A 35 0.22 0.25 -6.47
C HIS A 35 0.19 -0.52 -7.79
N HIS A 36 -0.98 -0.73 -8.38
CA HIS A 36 -1.09 -1.20 -9.75
C HIS A 36 -1.14 -0.03 -10.74
N THR A 37 -0.50 -0.19 -11.89
CA THR A 37 -0.63 0.74 -13.01
C THR A 37 -0.87 -0.04 -14.29
N ALA A 38 -1.77 0.46 -15.13
CA ALA A 38 -2.02 -0.05 -16.47
C ALA A 38 -2.72 1.04 -17.29
N PRO A 39 -2.66 0.99 -18.63
CA PRO A 39 -3.42 1.91 -19.48
C PRO A 39 -4.92 1.88 -19.13
N GLY A 40 -5.46 3.03 -18.72
CA GLY A 40 -6.86 3.18 -18.31
C GLY A 40 -7.16 2.81 -16.85
N PHE A 41 -6.17 2.37 -16.07
CA PHE A 41 -6.29 2.20 -14.63
C PHE A 41 -6.19 3.57 -13.93
N PHE A 42 -7.01 3.78 -12.90
CA PHE A 42 -7.03 5.04 -12.17
C PHE A 42 -5.97 5.03 -11.04
N PRO A 43 -5.43 6.20 -10.66
CA PRO A 43 -5.45 7.46 -11.41
C PRO A 43 -4.50 7.39 -12.60
N ALA A 44 -4.89 8.04 -13.70
CA ALA A 44 -3.97 8.26 -14.80
C ALA A 44 -3.01 9.40 -14.41
N SER A 45 -1.84 9.05 -13.88
CA SER A 45 -0.80 10.01 -13.48
C SER A 45 0.53 9.66 -14.14
N PRO A 46 1.29 10.66 -14.66
CA PRO A 46 2.65 10.41 -15.14
C PRO A 46 3.59 9.97 -14.02
N LEU A 47 3.28 10.32 -12.76
CA LEU A 47 4.07 9.94 -11.59
C LEU A 47 3.85 8.47 -11.18
N ALA A 48 2.80 7.80 -11.67
CA ALA A 48 2.50 6.40 -11.31
C ALA A 48 3.43 5.37 -11.97
N SER A 49 4.41 5.81 -12.75
CA SER A 49 5.42 4.92 -13.33
C SER A 49 6.47 4.53 -12.30
N LEU A 50 7.21 3.45 -12.56
CA LEU A 50 8.36 3.09 -11.72
C LEU A 50 9.30 4.29 -11.62
N THR A 51 9.70 4.62 -10.39
CA THR A 51 10.69 5.68 -10.14
C THR A 51 11.92 5.47 -11.01
N ASP A 52 12.38 6.52 -11.69
CA ASP A 52 13.57 6.48 -12.54
C ASP A 52 14.66 7.42 -11.98
N PRO A 53 15.69 6.88 -11.31
CA PRO A 53 16.82 7.65 -10.80
C PRO A 53 17.67 8.33 -11.89
N SER A 54 17.49 7.95 -13.15
CA SER A 54 18.18 8.56 -14.30
C SER A 54 17.43 9.76 -14.88
N ASP A 55 16.17 9.98 -14.48
CA ASP A 55 15.38 11.15 -14.88
C ASP A 55 16.01 12.44 -14.32
N PRO A 56 16.28 13.47 -15.16
CA PRO A 56 16.77 14.77 -14.69
C PRO A 56 15.89 15.44 -13.64
N ASP A 57 14.59 15.15 -13.66
CA ASP A 57 13.58 15.70 -12.74
C ASP A 57 13.28 14.74 -11.57
N PHE A 58 14.10 13.70 -11.37
CA PHE A 58 13.95 12.73 -10.30
C PHE A 58 13.92 13.39 -8.90
N ASP A 59 12.80 13.19 -8.19
CA ASP A 59 12.68 13.52 -6.77
C ASP A 59 12.90 12.26 -5.92
N PRO A 60 14.02 12.16 -5.16
CA PRO A 60 14.31 10.99 -4.33
C PRO A 60 13.37 10.83 -3.13
N PHE A 61 12.43 11.74 -2.92
CA PHE A 61 11.45 11.68 -1.85
C PHE A 61 10.01 11.43 -2.33
N THR A 62 9.80 11.27 -3.63
CA THR A 62 8.50 10.89 -4.21
C THR A 62 8.66 9.57 -4.97
N LEU A 63 8.38 8.45 -4.31
CA LEU A 63 8.72 7.10 -4.78
C LEU A 63 7.48 6.31 -5.22
N CYS A 64 7.64 5.58 -6.31
CA CYS A 64 6.58 4.85 -7.00
C CYS A 64 7.10 3.48 -7.41
N LEU A 65 6.42 2.43 -6.95
CA LEU A 65 6.70 1.04 -7.30
C LEU A 65 5.40 0.41 -7.82
N PRO A 66 5.15 0.51 -9.14
CA PRO A 66 4.02 -0.19 -9.72
C PRO A 66 4.26 -1.71 -9.65
N LEU A 67 3.19 -2.47 -9.46
CA LEU A 67 3.18 -3.93 -9.58
C LEU A 67 2.13 -4.34 -10.61
N GLU A 68 2.43 -5.41 -11.32
CA GLU A 68 1.54 -6.01 -12.30
C GLU A 68 0.41 -6.80 -11.64
N ARG A 69 -0.57 -7.21 -12.45
CA ARG A 69 -1.72 -8.01 -11.98
C ARG A 69 -1.25 -9.29 -11.29
N GLY A 70 -2.02 -9.71 -10.29
CA GLY A 70 -1.77 -10.91 -9.53
C GLY A 70 -0.66 -10.78 -8.48
N ALA A 71 -0.18 -9.56 -8.18
CA ALA A 71 0.74 -9.35 -7.07
C ALA A 71 0.20 -10.02 -5.80
N SER A 72 1.07 -10.79 -5.15
CA SER A 72 0.72 -11.75 -4.11
C SER A 72 1.64 -11.57 -2.90
N ASN A 73 1.42 -12.35 -1.85
CA ASN A 73 2.34 -12.40 -0.72
C ASN A 73 3.80 -12.63 -1.14
N LYS A 74 4.04 -13.48 -2.14
CA LYS A 74 5.39 -13.75 -2.66
C LYS A 74 6.01 -12.48 -3.25
N THR A 75 5.23 -11.71 -4.01
CA THR A 75 5.65 -10.44 -4.62
C THR A 75 6.01 -9.43 -3.55
N PHE A 76 5.11 -9.22 -2.57
CA PHE A 76 5.31 -8.27 -1.47
C PHE A 76 6.49 -8.66 -0.56
N HIS A 77 6.65 -9.95 -0.26
CA HIS A 77 7.82 -10.44 0.47
C HIS A 77 9.12 -10.13 -0.29
N ARG A 78 9.15 -10.32 -1.61
CA ARG A 78 10.34 -10.06 -2.44
C ARG A 78 10.74 -8.58 -2.46
N ILE A 79 9.77 -7.66 -2.56
CA ILE A 79 10.05 -6.22 -2.58
C ILE A 79 10.24 -5.61 -1.20
N TRP A 80 9.89 -6.31 -0.11
CA TRP A 80 10.00 -5.79 1.26
C TRP A 80 11.38 -5.23 1.63
N PRO A 81 12.51 -5.88 1.26
CA PRO A 81 13.83 -5.31 1.53
C PRO A 81 14.05 -3.92 0.92
N LEU A 82 13.35 -3.58 -0.16
CA LEU A 82 13.41 -2.25 -0.78
C LEU A 82 12.74 -1.21 0.13
N VAL A 83 11.59 -1.54 0.73
CA VAL A 83 10.89 -0.70 1.70
C VAL A 83 11.76 -0.46 2.94
N GLU A 84 12.40 -1.51 3.46
CA GLU A 84 13.33 -1.39 4.60
C GLU A 84 14.52 -0.49 4.28
N ARG A 85 15.14 -0.64 3.10
CA ARG A 85 16.26 0.22 2.66
C ARG A 85 15.86 1.68 2.51
N VAL A 86 14.70 1.95 1.93
CA VAL A 86 14.17 3.32 1.82
C VAL A 86 13.94 3.91 3.22
N LYS A 87 13.32 3.15 4.12
CA LYS A 87 13.11 3.55 5.51
C LYS A 87 14.44 3.79 6.24
N ASP A 88 15.44 2.94 6.05
CA ASP A 88 16.76 3.08 6.68
C ASP A 88 17.51 4.30 6.15
N GLY A 89 17.38 4.59 4.85
CA GLY A 89 17.96 5.78 4.23
C GLY A 89 17.30 7.07 4.69
N PHE A 90 15.96 7.07 4.79
CA PHE A 90 15.19 8.26 5.15
C PHE A 90 15.11 8.50 6.67
N GLN A 91 15.25 7.45 7.50
CA GLN A 91 15.17 7.50 8.96
C GLN A 91 13.92 8.23 9.50
N PRO A 92 12.70 7.78 9.16
CA PRO A 92 11.48 8.49 9.54
C PRO A 92 11.24 8.49 11.05
N HIS A 93 11.02 9.68 11.63
CA HIS A 93 10.48 9.80 13.00
C HIS A 93 9.00 9.40 13.09
N TYR A 94 8.25 9.64 12.01
CA TYR A 94 6.82 9.35 11.90
C TYR A 94 6.55 8.61 10.59
N VAL A 95 5.69 7.60 10.66
CA VAL A 95 5.22 6.84 9.51
C VAL A 95 3.70 6.91 9.47
N VAL A 96 3.16 7.35 8.34
CA VAL A 96 1.73 7.24 8.03
C VAL A 96 1.61 6.10 7.03
N VAL A 97 0.82 5.07 7.36
CA VAL A 97 0.59 3.92 6.49
C VAL A 97 -0.85 3.98 6.02
N GLN A 98 -1.06 4.07 4.72
CA GLN A 98 -2.37 3.87 4.11
C GLN A 98 -2.56 2.36 3.93
N CYS A 99 -3.62 1.81 4.53
CA CYS A 99 -3.93 0.38 4.55
C CYS A 99 -5.18 0.08 3.69
N GLY A 100 -5.15 0.51 2.43
CA GLY A 100 -6.13 0.20 1.40
C GLY A 100 -6.25 -1.30 1.21
N ALA A 101 -7.50 -1.78 1.15
CA ALA A 101 -7.81 -3.21 1.19
C ALA A 101 -8.32 -3.75 -0.15
N ASP A 102 -8.28 -2.93 -1.20
CA ASP A 102 -8.67 -3.31 -2.58
C ASP A 102 -7.59 -4.11 -3.33
N GLY A 103 -6.37 -4.18 -2.80
CA GLY A 103 -5.35 -5.14 -3.23
C GLY A 103 -5.61 -6.58 -2.77
N LEU A 104 -6.52 -6.79 -1.81
CA LEU A 104 -6.81 -8.11 -1.28
C LEU A 104 -7.59 -8.98 -2.26
N ALA A 105 -7.34 -10.28 -2.21
CA ALA A 105 -8.08 -11.26 -2.97
C ALA A 105 -9.59 -11.17 -2.68
N GLY A 106 -10.39 -11.25 -3.76
CA GLY A 106 -11.84 -11.15 -3.68
C GLY A 106 -12.38 -9.71 -3.68
N ASP A 107 -11.53 -8.68 -3.79
CA ASP A 107 -12.01 -7.33 -4.08
C ASP A 107 -12.62 -7.25 -5.51
N PRO A 108 -13.73 -6.49 -5.71
CA PRO A 108 -14.34 -6.24 -7.01
C PRO A 108 -13.40 -5.74 -8.13
N TYR A 109 -12.30 -5.04 -7.80
CA TYR A 109 -11.31 -4.65 -8.81
C TYR A 109 -10.58 -5.86 -9.41
N ALA A 110 -10.42 -6.93 -8.63
CA ALA A 110 -9.85 -8.21 -9.06
C ALA A 110 -8.51 -8.04 -9.81
N THR A 111 -7.62 -7.21 -9.26
CA THR A 111 -6.33 -6.88 -9.86
C THR A 111 -5.19 -7.64 -9.22
N TRP A 112 -5.06 -7.59 -7.90
CA TRP A 112 -4.05 -8.30 -7.13
C TRP A 112 -4.61 -9.56 -6.47
N ASN A 113 -3.72 -10.35 -5.91
CA ASN A 113 -4.01 -11.61 -5.23
C ASN A 113 -3.40 -11.63 -3.83
N TRP A 114 -3.40 -10.48 -3.16
CA TRP A 114 -2.80 -10.32 -1.86
C TRP A 114 -3.70 -10.93 -0.78
N SER A 115 -3.10 -11.45 0.29
CA SER A 115 -3.84 -12.06 1.39
C SER A 115 -3.61 -11.30 2.69
N LEU A 116 -4.46 -11.59 3.68
CA LEU A 116 -4.41 -10.89 4.96
C LEU A 116 -3.29 -11.36 5.87
N ALA A 117 -2.92 -12.64 5.81
CA ALA A 117 -1.96 -13.26 6.72
C ALA A 117 -0.91 -14.14 6.01
N GLY A 118 0.14 -14.50 6.74
CA GLY A 118 1.31 -15.21 6.23
C GLY A 118 2.47 -14.28 5.84
N GLU A 119 3.64 -14.83 5.55
CA GLU A 119 4.82 -14.06 5.13
C GLU A 119 4.53 -13.27 3.85
N GLY A 120 4.90 -11.98 3.82
CA GLY A 120 4.61 -11.07 2.71
C GLY A 120 3.15 -10.62 2.57
N SER A 121 2.25 -11.04 3.47
CA SER A 121 0.86 -10.54 3.50
C SER A 121 0.76 -9.09 3.95
N MET A 122 -0.43 -8.51 3.79
CA MET A 122 -0.75 -7.18 4.34
C MET A 122 -0.50 -7.09 5.84
N GLY A 123 -0.96 -8.11 6.57
CA GLY A 123 -0.74 -8.25 8.00
C GLY A 123 0.74 -8.32 8.37
N TRP A 124 1.54 -9.04 7.59
CA TRP A 124 2.98 -9.15 7.80
C TRP A 124 3.69 -7.82 7.54
N CYS A 125 3.37 -7.12 6.45
CA CYS A 125 3.94 -5.81 6.13
C CYS A 125 3.67 -4.78 7.24
N VAL A 126 2.40 -4.67 7.69
CA VAL A 126 2.03 -3.78 8.80
C VAL A 126 2.71 -4.20 10.09
N ASN A 127 2.83 -5.50 10.36
CA ASN A 127 3.56 -5.99 11.53
C ASN A 127 5.03 -5.55 11.51
N GLN A 128 5.73 -5.63 10.36
CA GLN A 128 7.11 -5.14 10.26
C GLN A 128 7.19 -3.63 10.58
N ILE A 129 6.27 -2.83 10.01
CA ILE A 129 6.22 -1.38 10.26
C ILE A 129 5.96 -1.05 11.73
N CYS A 130 5.09 -1.81 12.40
CA CYS A 130 4.83 -1.64 13.83
C CYS A 130 6.06 -1.92 14.73
N HIS A 131 7.06 -2.66 14.22
CA HIS A 131 8.33 -2.90 14.92
C HIS A 131 9.41 -1.85 14.61
N TRP A 132 9.19 -0.97 13.65
CA TRP A 132 10.10 0.14 13.40
C TRP A 132 10.14 1.10 14.61
N GLN A 133 11.27 1.77 14.81
CA GLN A 133 11.45 2.76 15.89
C GLN A 133 10.82 4.12 15.51
N SER A 134 9.66 4.10 14.86
CA SER A 134 8.93 5.27 14.36
C SER A 134 7.56 5.35 15.01
N LYS A 135 7.01 6.56 15.14
CA LYS A 135 5.62 6.73 15.54
C LYS A 135 4.70 6.47 14.35
N THR A 136 3.87 5.43 14.45
CA THR A 136 3.06 4.94 13.33
C THR A 136 1.60 5.38 13.45
N LEU A 137 1.06 5.95 12.37
CA LEU A 137 -0.36 6.20 12.17
C LEU A 137 -0.85 5.28 11.05
N LEU A 138 -1.78 4.38 11.37
CA LEU A 138 -2.46 3.55 10.37
C LEU A 138 -3.74 4.25 9.92
N LEU A 139 -3.91 4.38 8.62
CA LEU A 139 -5.12 4.87 7.97
C LEU A 139 -5.76 3.70 7.21
N GLY A 140 -7.07 3.79 6.98
CA GLY A 140 -7.73 2.89 6.04
C GLY A 140 -7.41 3.28 4.60
N GLY A 141 -8.39 3.04 3.75
CA GLY A 141 -8.50 3.57 2.40
C GLY A 141 -9.93 4.05 2.18
N GLY A 142 -10.31 4.18 0.91
CA GLY A 142 -11.67 4.54 0.60
C GLY A 142 -12.60 3.32 0.61
N THR A 143 -13.76 3.40 1.27
CA THR A 143 -14.73 2.29 1.22
C THR A 143 -16.01 2.80 0.62
N THR A 144 -16.60 2.07 -0.33
CA THR A 144 -17.97 2.34 -0.74
C THR A 144 -18.94 1.88 0.37
N PHE A 145 -19.11 2.69 1.41
CA PHE A 145 -20.32 2.64 2.24
C PHE A 145 -21.40 3.47 1.55
N ALA A 146 -21.97 2.95 0.47
CA ALA A 146 -23.19 3.53 -0.06
C ALA A 146 -24.35 3.03 0.81
N SER A 147 -24.81 3.86 1.75
CA SER A 147 -26.19 3.72 2.23
C SER A 147 -27.14 3.79 1.04
N ASP A 148 -28.29 3.11 1.07
CA ASP A 148 -29.21 3.00 -0.07
C ASP A 148 -29.61 4.35 -0.71
N ARG A 149 -29.54 5.47 0.05
CA ARG A 149 -29.76 6.83 -0.47
C ARG A 149 -28.61 7.43 -1.28
N ALA A 150 -27.37 6.99 -1.02
CA ALA A 150 -26.20 7.43 -1.80
C ALA A 150 -26.12 6.70 -3.15
N ILE A 151 -26.66 5.49 -3.26
CA ILE A 151 -26.67 4.70 -4.50
C ILE A 151 -27.46 5.42 -5.61
N GLU A 152 -28.56 6.11 -5.28
CA GLU A 152 -29.33 6.88 -6.25
C GLU A 152 -28.61 8.17 -6.71
N MET A 153 -27.86 8.84 -5.83
CA MET A 153 -27.11 10.06 -6.19
C MET A 153 -25.78 9.75 -6.90
N LEU A 154 -25.19 8.58 -6.65
CA LEU A 154 -23.91 8.14 -7.25
C LEU A 154 -24.05 7.61 -8.69
N ASN A 155 -25.28 7.46 -9.22
CA ASN A 155 -25.49 7.14 -10.64
C ASN A 155 -25.16 8.31 -11.58
N HIS A 156 -24.93 9.52 -11.06
CA HIS A 156 -24.69 10.73 -11.87
C HIS A 156 -23.36 11.44 -11.60
N VAL A 157 -22.52 10.93 -10.70
CA VAL A 157 -21.20 11.52 -10.42
C VAL A 157 -20.15 10.44 -10.60
N ASN A 158 -19.16 10.70 -11.44
CA ASN A 158 -18.02 9.83 -11.70
C ASN A 158 -17.54 9.16 -10.42
N ARG A 159 -17.45 7.82 -10.44
CA ARG A 159 -16.90 6.98 -9.37
C ARG A 159 -15.60 7.59 -8.87
N ALA A 160 -15.63 8.25 -7.71
CA ALA A 160 -14.43 8.55 -6.97
C ALA A 160 -13.92 7.21 -6.42
N THR A 161 -12.88 6.72 -7.09
CA THR A 161 -12.08 5.54 -6.79
C THR A 161 -11.48 5.69 -5.39
N LEU A 162 -11.84 4.78 -4.50
CA LEU A 162 -11.61 4.81 -3.07
C LEU A 162 -11.42 3.35 -2.60
N GLY A 163 -10.20 2.98 -2.15
CA GLY A 163 -9.76 1.58 -2.03
C GLY A 163 -10.28 0.72 -0.87
N GLY A 164 -11.08 -0.30 -1.23
CA GLY A 164 -11.66 -1.31 -0.35
C GLY A 164 -13.15 -1.51 -0.63
N TYR A 165 -13.50 -2.37 -1.59
CA TYR A 165 -14.87 -2.45 -2.12
C TYR A 165 -15.59 -3.74 -1.76
N ASN A 166 -14.85 -4.75 -1.27
CA ASN A 166 -15.44 -5.91 -0.59
C ASN A 166 -15.60 -5.62 0.91
N SER A 167 -16.74 -5.03 1.30
CA SER A 167 -16.97 -4.58 2.68
C SER A 167 -16.65 -5.62 3.77
N PRO A 168 -17.00 -6.93 3.62
CA PRO A 168 -16.56 -7.96 4.55
C PRO A 168 -15.04 -8.16 4.65
N ASN A 169 -14.34 -8.20 3.51
CA ASN A 169 -12.88 -8.38 3.51
C ASN A 169 -12.15 -7.14 4.04
N VAL A 170 -12.67 -5.94 3.79
CA VAL A 170 -12.16 -4.72 4.42
C VAL A 170 -12.32 -4.78 5.94
N ALA A 171 -13.50 -5.19 6.42
CA ALA A 171 -13.76 -5.31 7.85
C ALA A 171 -12.85 -6.36 8.50
N ARG A 172 -12.61 -7.51 7.83
CA ARG A 172 -11.61 -8.51 8.25
C ARG A 172 -10.22 -7.90 8.35
N ALA A 173 -9.79 -7.24 7.27
CA ALA A 173 -8.45 -6.70 7.17
C ALA A 173 -8.18 -5.67 8.27
N TRP A 174 -9.02 -4.65 8.40
CA TRP A 174 -8.79 -3.60 9.40
C TRP A 174 -8.95 -4.08 10.84
N THR A 175 -9.82 -5.08 11.10
CA THR A 175 -9.88 -5.74 12.41
C THR A 175 -8.57 -6.46 12.72
N TYR A 176 -8.06 -7.23 11.78
CA TYR A 176 -6.78 -7.94 11.93
C TYR A 176 -5.61 -6.97 12.08
N LEU A 177 -5.51 -5.93 11.25
CA LEU A 177 -4.45 -4.92 11.35
C LEU A 177 -4.49 -4.15 12.67
N THR A 178 -5.68 -3.89 13.20
CA THR A 178 -5.84 -3.31 14.55
C THR A 178 -5.24 -4.24 15.61
N SER A 179 -5.48 -5.55 15.50
CA SER A 179 -4.91 -6.53 16.44
C SER A 179 -3.37 -6.60 16.36
N VAL A 180 -2.81 -6.49 15.15
CA VAL A 180 -1.35 -6.39 14.91
C VAL A 180 -0.79 -5.13 15.57
N ALA A 181 -1.42 -3.98 15.35
CA ALA A 181 -0.99 -2.70 15.93
C ALA A 181 -1.05 -2.70 17.48
N LEU A 182 -1.94 -3.48 18.08
CA LEU A 182 -2.04 -3.67 19.53
C LEU A 182 -1.00 -4.67 20.09
N GLY A 183 -0.14 -5.25 19.24
CA GLY A 183 0.83 -6.29 19.63
C GLY A 183 0.18 -7.60 20.05
N ARG A 184 -1.07 -7.84 19.60
CA ARG A 184 -1.88 -9.03 19.92
C ARG A 184 -2.57 -9.54 18.66
N PRO A 185 -1.80 -9.99 17.64
CA PRO A 185 -2.38 -10.44 16.38
C PRO A 185 -3.38 -11.57 16.63
N LEU A 186 -4.59 -11.41 16.12
CA LEU A 186 -5.62 -12.44 16.12
C LEU A 186 -5.23 -13.58 15.17
N SER A 187 -5.76 -14.78 15.39
CA SER A 187 -5.64 -15.87 14.40
C SER A 187 -6.47 -15.52 13.15
N PRO A 188 -5.98 -15.74 11.94
CA PRO A 188 -6.82 -15.68 10.73
C PRO A 188 -8.03 -16.63 10.80
N GLU A 189 -7.88 -17.76 11.48
CA GLU A 189 -8.93 -18.75 11.73
C GLU A 189 -9.88 -18.36 12.86
N ALA A 190 -9.71 -17.19 13.48
CA ALA A 190 -10.61 -16.74 14.54
C ALA A 190 -12.03 -16.53 14.01
N ASP A 191 -13.01 -17.03 14.76
CA ASP A 191 -14.42 -16.86 14.46
C ASP A 191 -14.81 -15.38 14.52
N ILE A 192 -15.60 -14.93 13.56
CA ILE A 192 -16.24 -13.63 13.59
C ILE A 192 -17.31 -13.66 14.68
N PRO A 193 -17.30 -12.73 15.66
CA PRO A 193 -18.34 -12.66 16.67
C PRO A 193 -19.72 -12.39 16.04
N ASP A 194 -20.80 -12.81 16.71
CA ASP A 194 -22.15 -12.50 16.23
C ASP A 194 -22.43 -10.98 16.26
N HIS A 195 -22.97 -10.45 15.16
CA HIS A 195 -23.40 -9.07 15.01
C HIS A 195 -24.33 -8.92 13.78
N GLY A 196 -24.94 -7.75 13.60
CA GLY A 196 -25.96 -7.54 12.55
C GLY A 196 -25.51 -7.76 11.09
N ALA A 197 -24.21 -7.79 10.83
CA ALA A 197 -23.62 -8.06 9.51
C ALA A 197 -22.93 -9.42 9.43
N PHE A 198 -23.03 -10.26 10.46
CA PHE A 198 -22.44 -11.61 10.53
C PHE A 198 -22.74 -12.49 9.30
N PRO A 199 -23.96 -12.48 8.71
CA PRO A 199 -24.23 -13.27 7.50
C PRO A 199 -23.35 -12.91 6.28
N LEU A 200 -22.79 -11.70 6.24
CA LEU A 200 -21.92 -11.26 5.13
C LEU A 200 -20.53 -11.92 5.18
N TYR A 201 -20.17 -12.59 6.28
CA TYR A 201 -18.88 -13.26 6.45
C TYR A 201 -18.90 -14.73 5.99
N ALA A 202 -20.00 -15.18 5.38
CA ALA A 202 -20.06 -16.48 4.73
C ALA A 202 -18.98 -16.63 3.63
N PRO A 203 -18.56 -17.86 3.29
CA PRO A 203 -18.98 -19.12 3.92
C PRO A 203 -18.16 -19.50 5.16
N SER A 204 -17.01 -18.84 5.40
CA SER A 204 -16.08 -19.27 6.46
C SER A 204 -16.48 -18.79 7.85
N PHE A 205 -17.06 -17.59 7.94
CA PHE A 205 -17.31 -16.90 9.22
C PHE A 205 -16.04 -16.71 10.07
N THR A 206 -14.87 -16.70 9.42
CA THR A 206 -13.56 -16.45 10.04
C THR A 206 -12.96 -15.11 9.59
N LEU A 207 -11.90 -14.69 10.28
CA LEU A 207 -11.18 -13.44 10.03
C LEU A 207 -10.30 -13.48 8.76
N ASP A 208 -9.97 -14.65 8.24
CA ASP A 208 -9.02 -14.81 7.13
C ASP A 208 -9.53 -14.23 5.79
N VAL A 209 -8.57 -13.76 4.98
CA VAL A 209 -8.76 -13.44 3.56
C VAL A 209 -7.65 -14.17 2.80
N PRO A 210 -7.90 -15.42 2.37
CA PRO A 210 -6.89 -16.23 1.70
C PRO A 210 -6.64 -15.73 0.27
N PRO A 211 -5.48 -16.05 -0.33
CA PRO A 211 -5.24 -15.75 -1.73
C PRO A 211 -6.22 -16.52 -2.63
N GLY A 212 -6.59 -15.91 -3.75
CA GLY A 212 -7.32 -16.55 -4.84
C GLY A 212 -6.39 -17.24 -5.85
N ASN A 213 -6.92 -17.51 -7.04
CA ASN A 213 -6.23 -18.27 -8.10
C ASN A 213 -5.70 -17.38 -9.25
N ILE A 214 -5.58 -16.07 -9.04
CA ILE A 214 -5.06 -15.16 -10.07
C ILE A 214 -3.57 -15.43 -10.26
N GLN A 215 -3.15 -15.58 -11.53
CA GLN A 215 -1.73 -15.74 -11.87
C GLN A 215 -0.97 -14.44 -11.63
N ASP A 216 0.16 -14.54 -10.94
CA ASP A 216 1.09 -13.43 -10.73
C ASP A 216 1.84 -13.10 -12.04
N GLN A 217 1.66 -11.88 -12.54
CA GLN A 217 2.30 -11.38 -13.76
C GLN A 217 3.58 -10.58 -13.47
N ASN A 218 3.95 -10.44 -12.19
CA ASN A 218 5.20 -9.80 -11.77
C ASN A 218 6.37 -10.75 -12.02
N THR A 219 6.89 -10.74 -13.24
CA THR A 219 7.97 -11.64 -13.66
C THR A 219 9.24 -11.45 -12.83
N ASP A 220 10.06 -12.49 -12.72
CA ASP A 220 11.32 -12.41 -12.00
C ASP A 220 12.27 -11.35 -12.57
N ALA A 221 12.24 -11.17 -13.89
CA ALA A 221 13.02 -10.16 -14.60
C ALA A 221 12.54 -8.74 -14.25
N TYR A 222 11.23 -8.53 -14.18
CA TYR A 222 10.66 -7.25 -13.78
C TYR A 222 11.02 -6.90 -12.33
N LEU A 223 10.81 -7.82 -11.40
CA LEU A 223 11.13 -7.58 -9.98
C LEU A 223 12.63 -7.40 -9.74
N ALA A 224 13.50 -8.07 -10.50
CA ALA A 224 14.95 -7.82 -10.46
C ALA A 224 15.30 -6.40 -10.94
N HIS A 225 14.65 -5.92 -12.00
CA HIS A 225 14.83 -4.54 -12.45
C HIS A 225 14.37 -3.52 -11.40
N VAL A 226 13.23 -3.77 -10.74
CA VAL A 226 12.75 -2.94 -9.61
C VAL A 226 13.77 -2.92 -8.46
N GLU A 227 14.36 -4.07 -8.14
CA GLU A 227 15.42 -4.16 -7.10
C GLU A 227 16.66 -3.32 -7.45
N GLU A 228 17.10 -3.33 -8.71
CA GLU A 228 18.22 -2.51 -9.20
C GLU A 228 17.93 -1.01 -9.12
N VAL A 229 16.73 -0.60 -9.54
CA VAL A 229 16.26 0.78 -9.44
C VAL A 229 16.25 1.25 -7.99
N PHE A 230 15.63 0.49 -7.10
CA PHE A 230 15.50 0.89 -5.69
C PHE A 230 16.81 0.83 -4.91
N ALA A 231 17.82 0.08 -5.37
CA ALA A 231 19.17 0.19 -4.85
C ALA A 231 19.75 1.59 -5.09
N GLN A 232 19.61 2.13 -6.30
CA GLN A 232 20.07 3.49 -6.64
C GLN A 232 19.26 4.58 -5.92
N VAL A 233 17.94 4.38 -5.79
CA VAL A 233 17.07 5.27 -5.00
C VAL A 233 17.54 5.35 -3.56
N ALA A 234 17.79 4.21 -2.90
CA ALA A 234 18.21 4.17 -1.51
C ALA A 234 19.56 4.87 -1.30
N ASP A 235 20.53 4.66 -2.21
CA ASP A 235 21.82 5.34 -2.18
C ASP A 235 21.65 6.87 -2.32
N THR A 236 20.76 7.31 -3.21
CA THR A 236 20.47 8.73 -3.41
C THR A 236 19.83 9.36 -2.17
N ILE A 237 18.87 8.68 -1.55
CA ILE A 237 18.24 9.14 -0.30
C ILE A 237 19.30 9.27 0.80
N LEU A 238 20.13 8.25 0.99
CA LEU A 238 21.22 8.27 2.00
C LEU A 238 22.15 9.47 1.79
N GLN A 239 22.59 9.70 0.55
CA GLN A 239 23.45 10.85 0.22
C GLN A 239 22.74 12.19 0.49
N ARG A 240 21.45 12.31 0.15
CA ARG A 240 20.67 13.54 0.39
C ARG A 240 20.45 13.80 1.87
N MET A 241 20.24 12.77 2.69
CA MET A 241 20.04 12.89 4.14
C MET A 241 21.35 13.16 4.90
N GLN A 242 22.51 12.83 4.35
CA GLN A 242 23.83 13.06 4.96
C GLN A 242 24.48 14.41 4.60
N LYS A 243 23.94 15.19 3.65
CA LYS A 243 24.54 16.46 3.24
C LYS A 243 24.55 17.47 4.41
N PRO A 244 25.73 17.96 4.84
CA PRO A 244 25.82 18.96 5.90
C PRO A 244 25.27 20.31 5.44
N VAL A 245 24.66 21.06 6.36
CA VAL A 245 24.21 22.44 6.13
C VAL A 245 25.44 23.32 5.93
N THR A 246 25.61 23.81 4.71
CA THR A 246 26.53 24.91 4.38
C THR A 246 25.85 26.24 4.60
#